data_AF-A0A965NW07-F1
#
_entry.id   AF-A0A965NW07-F1
#
_cell.length_a   1.000
_cell.length_b   1.000
_cell.length_c   1.000
_cell.angle_alpha   90.00
_cell.angle_beta   90.00
_cell.angle_gamma   90.00
#
_symmetry.space_group_name_H-M   'P 1'
#
loop_
_entity.id
_entity.type
_entity.pdbx_description
1 polymer ?
#
loop_
_entity_poly.entity_id
_entity_poly.type
_entity_poly.pdbx_seq_one_letter_code
_entity_poly.pdbx_strand_id
1 'polypeptide(L)'
;MHIHILGICGTFMGGIAAIARQAGHRVTGCDANVYPLMSTQLEAQGIDLIEGFSPDQLLQFETMPDLFVIGNVVSRGNPLMEAILNQGLPYISGPQWLGEQVLYRRHVLAVAGTHGKTTTSAMLTWILEFNGYKPGYLIGGVPLNFTVSARLGEGKYFVIEADEYDTAFFDKRSKFVHYRPRTALLNNL
;
A
#
# COMPACT_ATOMS: atom_id res chain seq x y z
N MET A 1 -7.78 -4.16 -14.35
CA MET A 1 -6.31 -4.13 -14.41
C MET A 1 -5.75 -5.24 -13.54
N HIS A 2 -4.63 -5.82 -13.97
CA HIS A 2 -3.76 -6.69 -13.22
C HIS A 2 -2.57 -5.88 -12.71
N ILE A 3 -2.46 -5.77 -11.38
CA ILE A 3 -1.38 -5.08 -10.68
C ILE A 3 -0.43 -6.12 -10.09
N HIS A 4 0.86 -5.96 -10.31
CA HIS A 4 1.90 -6.77 -9.66
C HIS A 4 2.72 -5.91 -8.70
N ILE A 5 2.77 -6.29 -7.43
CA ILE A 5 3.40 -5.49 -6.37
C ILE A 5 4.72 -6.11 -5.94
N LEU A 6 5.82 -5.36 -6.05
CA LEU A 6 7.13 -5.80 -5.57
C LEU A 6 7.36 -5.30 -4.14
N GLY A 7 7.75 -6.21 -3.23
CA GLY A 7 7.85 -5.93 -1.79
C GLY A 7 6.49 -5.93 -1.11
N ILE A 8 5.60 -6.86 -1.50
CA ILE A 8 4.18 -6.88 -1.11
C ILE A 8 3.95 -7.24 0.36
N CYS A 9 4.88 -7.95 1.03
CA CYS A 9 4.68 -8.46 2.38
C CYS A 9 4.93 -7.43 3.50
N GLY A 10 5.40 -6.22 3.17
CA GLY A 10 5.45 -5.12 4.13
C GLY A 10 4.06 -4.56 4.46
N THR A 11 3.79 -4.16 5.71
CA THR A 11 2.45 -3.72 6.16
C THR A 11 1.78 -2.67 5.26
N PHE A 12 2.54 -1.67 4.82
CA PHE A 12 2.03 -0.64 3.91
C PHE A 12 1.68 -1.20 2.52
N MET A 13 2.56 -2.02 1.95
CA MET A 13 2.37 -2.58 0.60
C MET A 13 1.28 -3.66 0.60
N GLY A 14 1.21 -4.48 1.64
CA GLY A 14 0.11 -5.43 1.84
C GLY A 14 -1.23 -4.71 2.03
N GLY A 15 -1.23 -3.57 2.72
CA GLY A 15 -2.40 -2.69 2.81
C GLY A 15 -2.83 -2.13 1.45
N ILE A 16 -1.88 -1.69 0.62
CA ILE A 16 -2.14 -1.29 -0.77
C ILE A 16 -2.73 -2.46 -1.57
N ALA A 17 -2.17 -3.66 -1.43
CA ALA A 17 -2.63 -4.85 -2.13
C ALA A 17 -4.09 -5.19 -1.77
N ALA A 18 -4.41 -5.18 -0.48
CA ALA A 18 -5.76 -5.39 0.03
C ALA A 18 -6.76 -4.35 -0.52
N ILE A 19 -6.38 -3.07 -0.51
CA ILE A 19 -7.21 -1.99 -1.05
C ILE A 19 -7.40 -2.15 -2.57
N ALA A 20 -6.35 -2.50 -3.31
CA ALA A 20 -6.41 -2.73 -4.75
C ALA A 20 -7.33 -3.91 -5.11
N ARG A 21 -7.29 -5.00 -4.33
CA ARG A 21 -8.23 -6.11 -4.47
C ARG A 21 -9.67 -5.68 -4.20
N GLN A 22 -9.92 -4.95 -3.12
CA GLN A 22 -11.25 -4.42 -2.78
C GLN A 22 -11.77 -3.44 -3.84
N ALA A 23 -10.89 -2.74 -4.55
CA ALA A 23 -11.23 -1.87 -5.68
C ALA A 23 -11.51 -2.64 -6.99
N GLY A 24 -11.45 -3.98 -6.99
CA GLY A 24 -11.78 -4.83 -8.13
C GLY A 24 -10.60 -5.12 -9.08
N HIS A 25 -9.36 -4.82 -8.68
CA HIS A 25 -8.19 -5.20 -9.47
C HIS A 25 -7.79 -6.66 -9.24
N ARG A 26 -7.21 -7.31 -10.25
CA ARG A 26 -6.42 -8.53 -10.04
C ARG A 26 -5.10 -8.09 -9.43
N VAL A 27 -4.72 -8.66 -8.28
CA VAL A 27 -3.47 -8.31 -7.60
C VAL A 27 -2.65 -9.56 -7.41
N THR A 28 -1.38 -9.44 -7.73
CA THR A 28 -0.34 -10.43 -7.46
C THR A 28 0.85 -9.68 -6.85
N GLY A 29 1.80 -10.38 -6.25
CA GLY A 29 3.02 -9.71 -5.82
C GLY A 29 4.14 -10.66 -5.47
N CYS A 30 5.30 -10.08 -5.20
CA CYS A 30 6.46 -10.82 -4.77
C CYS A 30 7.18 -10.15 -3.61
N ASP A 31 7.91 -10.93 -2.84
CA ASP A 31 8.78 -10.44 -1.78
C ASP A 31 9.95 -11.39 -1.54
N ALA A 32 11.02 -10.91 -0.90
CA ALA A 32 12.20 -11.72 -0.60
C ALA A 32 11.86 -12.95 0.24
N ASN A 33 10.96 -12.79 1.21
CA ASN A 33 10.47 -13.85 2.07
C ASN A 33 8.95 -13.76 2.13
N VAL A 34 8.27 -14.85 1.74
CA VAL A 34 6.81 -14.95 1.85
C VAL A 34 6.49 -15.83 3.05
N TYR A 35 6.09 -15.21 4.16
CA TYR A 35 5.84 -15.94 5.41
C TYR A 35 4.63 -15.37 6.17
N PRO A 36 3.96 -16.21 7.00
CA PRO A 36 2.88 -15.76 7.87
C PRO A 36 3.36 -14.67 8.86
N LEU A 37 2.53 -13.71 9.27
CA LEU A 37 1.08 -13.64 9.08
C LEU A 37 0.64 -12.93 7.80
N MET A 38 1.50 -12.13 7.18
CA MET A 38 1.11 -11.30 6.03
C MET A 38 0.77 -12.15 4.81
N SER A 39 1.54 -13.21 4.51
CA SER A 39 1.26 -14.07 3.36
C SER A 39 -0.15 -14.66 3.44
N THR A 40 -0.51 -15.24 4.58
CA THR A 40 -1.83 -15.82 4.83
C THR A 40 -2.95 -14.80 4.70
N GLN A 41 -2.74 -13.55 5.16
CA GLN A 41 -3.74 -12.49 5.03
C GLN A 41 -3.97 -12.05 3.58
N LEU A 42 -2.92 -12.03 2.76
CA LEU A 42 -3.00 -11.67 1.35
C LEU A 42 -3.60 -12.81 0.52
N GLU A 43 -3.17 -14.05 0.76
CA GLU A 43 -3.71 -15.26 0.13
C GLU A 43 -5.20 -15.43 0.42
N ALA A 44 -5.64 -15.15 1.66
CA ALA A 44 -7.06 -15.17 2.04
C ALA A 44 -7.91 -14.13 1.27
N GLN A 45 -7.28 -13.11 0.67
CA GLN A 45 -7.91 -12.13 -0.22
C GLN A 45 -7.78 -12.49 -1.72
N GLY A 46 -7.29 -13.70 -2.01
CA GLY A 46 -7.05 -14.21 -3.36
C GLY A 46 -5.95 -13.42 -4.08
N ILE A 47 -4.86 -13.10 -3.37
CA ILE A 47 -3.67 -12.47 -3.92
C ILE A 47 -2.60 -13.55 -4.07
N ASP A 48 -2.15 -13.77 -5.30
CA ASP A 48 -1.07 -14.73 -5.57
C ASP A 48 0.28 -14.10 -5.20
N LEU A 49 1.08 -14.84 -4.43
CA LEU A 49 2.39 -14.42 -3.94
C LEU A 49 3.49 -15.26 -4.58
N ILE A 50 4.58 -14.61 -4.97
CA ILE A 50 5.77 -15.26 -5.52
C ILE A 50 6.97 -14.92 -4.64
N GLU A 51 7.74 -15.93 -4.25
CA GLU A 51 8.95 -15.69 -3.45
C GLU A 51 10.13 -15.27 -4.33
N GLY A 52 10.91 -14.32 -3.82
CA GLY A 52 12.09 -13.76 -4.46
C GLY A 52 11.78 -12.71 -5.54
N PHE A 53 12.84 -12.30 -6.23
CA PHE A 53 12.81 -11.27 -7.27
C PHE A 53 13.49 -11.77 -8.56
N SER A 54 13.25 -13.03 -8.94
CA SER A 54 13.80 -13.56 -10.19
C SER A 54 13.10 -12.92 -11.41
N PRO A 55 13.82 -12.53 -12.47
CA PRO A 55 13.21 -12.08 -13.72
C PRO A 55 12.31 -13.13 -14.38
N ASP A 56 12.53 -14.42 -14.08
CA ASP A 56 11.74 -15.53 -14.62
C ASP A 56 10.26 -15.42 -14.24
N GLN A 57 9.93 -14.68 -13.19
CA GLN A 57 8.55 -14.36 -12.82
C GLN A 57 7.78 -13.70 -13.96
N LEU A 58 8.44 -12.87 -14.78
CA LEU A 58 7.82 -12.21 -15.93
C LEU A 58 7.35 -13.22 -17.00
N LEU A 59 8.00 -14.39 -17.07
CA LEU A 59 7.65 -15.48 -18.00
C LEU A 59 6.49 -16.34 -17.50
N GLN A 60 6.16 -16.25 -16.20
CA GLN A 60 5.10 -17.05 -15.57
C GLN A 60 3.72 -16.43 -15.77
N PHE A 61 3.65 -15.15 -16.12
CA PHE A 61 2.37 -14.48 -16.36
C PHE A 61 1.80 -14.87 -17.73
N GLU A 62 0.63 -15.52 -17.72
CA GLU A 62 -0.15 -15.75 -18.95
C GLU A 62 -0.47 -14.45 -19.69
N THR A 63 -0.69 -13.37 -18.93
CA THR A 63 -0.86 -12.01 -19.43
C THR A 63 -0.04 -11.10 -18.54
N MET A 64 0.84 -10.30 -19.16
CA MET A 64 1.71 -9.37 -18.45
C MET A 64 0.87 -8.43 -17.56
N PRO A 65 1.30 -8.14 -16.32
CA PRO A 65 0.64 -7.14 -15.48
C PRO A 65 0.55 -5.79 -16.20
N ASP A 66 -0.59 -5.11 -16.06
CA ASP A 66 -0.82 -3.78 -16.62
C ASP A 66 0.06 -2.72 -15.92
N LEU A 67 0.40 -2.97 -14.65
CA LEU A 67 1.15 -2.03 -13.81
C LEU A 67 1.95 -2.76 -12.73
N PHE A 68 3.22 -2.36 -12.57
CA PHE A 68 4.07 -2.77 -11.47
C PHE A 68 4.09 -1.70 -10.36
N VAL A 69 3.68 -2.06 -9.15
CA VAL A 69 3.71 -1.15 -8.00
C VAL A 69 4.92 -1.48 -7.14
N ILE A 70 5.84 -0.52 -7.01
CA ILE A 70 7.15 -0.74 -6.42
C ILE A 70 7.15 -0.28 -4.96
N GLY A 71 7.42 -1.23 -4.06
CA GLY A 71 7.65 -0.96 -2.65
C GLY A 71 9.06 -0.42 -2.37
N ASN A 72 9.21 0.28 -1.25
CA ASN A 72 10.47 0.95 -0.88
C ASN A 72 11.66 0.01 -0.64
N VAL A 73 11.41 -1.29 -0.43
CA VAL A 73 12.46 -2.31 -0.27
C VAL A 73 13.21 -2.60 -1.58
N VAL A 74 12.63 -2.24 -2.72
CA VAL A 74 13.22 -2.49 -4.04
C VAL A 74 14.14 -1.34 -4.43
N SER A 75 15.32 -1.68 -4.94
CA SER A 75 16.33 -0.72 -5.43
C SER A 75 16.98 -1.23 -6.73
N ARG A 76 17.81 -0.38 -7.36
CA ARG A 76 18.64 -0.78 -8.51
C ARG A 76 19.53 -1.97 -8.16
N GLY A 77 19.76 -2.85 -9.13
CA GLY A 77 20.45 -4.12 -8.95
C GLY A 77 19.54 -5.27 -8.50
N ASN A 78 18.28 -4.98 -8.12
CA ASN A 78 17.27 -6.03 -7.97
C ASN A 78 16.97 -6.64 -9.36
N PRO A 79 17.16 -7.97 -9.56
CA PRO A 79 17.08 -8.56 -10.89
C PRO A 79 15.74 -8.34 -11.61
N LEU A 80 14.62 -8.55 -10.90
CA LEU A 80 13.29 -8.30 -11.46
C LEU A 80 13.08 -6.82 -11.80
N MET A 81 13.53 -5.91 -10.93
CA MET A 81 13.42 -4.47 -11.21
C MET A 81 14.23 -4.06 -12.45
N GLU A 82 15.46 -4.57 -12.61
CA GLU A 82 16.24 -4.30 -13.82
C GLU A 82 15.54 -4.86 -15.07
N ALA A 83 14.91 -6.03 -14.99
CA ALA A 83 14.15 -6.58 -16.11
C ALA A 83 12.92 -5.72 -16.47
N ILE A 84 12.16 -5.24 -15.47
CA ILE A 84 11.04 -4.31 -15.64
C ILE A 84 11.50 -3.03 -16.34
N LEU A 85 12.62 -2.45 -15.89
CA LEU A 85 13.20 -1.24 -16.49
C LEU A 85 13.65 -1.48 -17.94
N ASN A 86 14.38 -2.56 -18.19
CA ASN A 86 14.94 -2.87 -19.52
C ASN A 86 13.85 -3.14 -20.56
N GLN A 87 12.71 -3.70 -20.14
CA GLN A 87 11.56 -3.94 -21.01
C GLN A 87 10.63 -2.72 -21.12
N GLY A 88 10.88 -1.63 -20.37
CA GLY A 88 10.05 -0.43 -20.38
C GLY A 88 8.63 -0.66 -19.85
N LEU A 89 8.45 -1.63 -18.95
CA LEU A 89 7.12 -1.96 -18.42
C LEU A 89 6.60 -0.85 -17.51
N PRO A 90 5.27 -0.57 -17.49
CA PRO A 90 4.72 0.49 -16.66
C PRO A 90 4.92 0.22 -15.17
N TYR A 91 5.51 1.18 -14.46
CA TYR A 91 5.69 1.08 -13.01
C TYR A 91 5.38 2.40 -12.30
N ILE A 92 4.99 2.28 -11.02
CA ILE A 92 4.65 3.40 -10.15
C ILE A 92 5.04 3.06 -8.71
N SER A 93 5.22 4.06 -7.84
CA SER A 93 5.42 3.80 -6.41
C SER A 93 4.09 3.49 -5.70
N GLY A 94 4.17 2.74 -4.60
CA GLY A 94 3.00 2.47 -3.75
C GLY A 94 2.25 3.75 -3.30
N PRO A 95 2.93 4.74 -2.69
CA PRO A 95 2.30 5.99 -2.26
C PRO A 95 1.65 6.78 -3.40
N GLN A 96 2.28 6.84 -4.57
CA GLN A 96 1.70 7.54 -5.72
C GLN A 96 0.45 6.81 -6.24
N TRP A 97 0.51 5.48 -6.39
CA TRP A 97 -0.66 4.69 -6.77
C TRP A 97 -1.83 4.91 -5.81
N LEU A 98 -1.57 4.86 -4.50
CA LEU A 98 -2.60 5.11 -3.49
C LEU A 98 -3.17 6.53 -3.61
N GLY A 99 -2.30 7.53 -3.78
CA GLY A 99 -2.65 8.93 -4.02
C GLY A 99 -3.59 9.11 -5.21
N GLU A 100 -3.21 8.56 -6.36
CA GLU A 100 -3.89 8.74 -7.64
C GLU A 100 -5.15 7.88 -7.81
N GLN A 101 -5.16 6.67 -7.25
CA GLN A 101 -6.27 5.71 -7.47
C GLN A 101 -7.31 5.73 -6.35
N VAL A 102 -6.90 6.08 -5.13
CA VAL A 102 -7.77 5.97 -3.94
C VAL A 102 -8.01 7.33 -3.29
N LEU A 103 -6.94 8.05 -2.98
CA LEU A 103 -7.02 9.23 -2.10
C LEU A 103 -7.56 10.49 -2.79
N TYR A 104 -7.32 10.66 -4.09
CA TYR A 104 -7.63 11.92 -4.81
C TYR A 104 -9.10 12.38 -4.74
N ARG A 105 -10.07 11.46 -4.52
CA ARG A 105 -11.51 11.80 -4.36
C ARG A 105 -12.00 11.73 -2.92
N ARG A 106 -11.12 11.46 -1.97
CA ARG A 106 -11.48 11.30 -0.55
C ARG A 106 -11.14 12.56 0.23
N HIS A 107 -11.85 12.76 1.34
CA HIS A 107 -11.39 13.67 2.39
C HIS A 107 -10.35 12.93 3.23
N VAL A 108 -9.08 13.14 2.90
CA VAL A 108 -7.96 12.46 3.54
C VAL A 108 -7.65 13.12 4.89
N LEU A 109 -7.63 12.31 5.94
CA LEU A 109 -7.14 12.65 7.28
C LEU A 109 -5.79 11.96 7.49
N ALA A 110 -4.71 12.74 7.45
CA ALA A 110 -3.35 12.22 7.58
C ALA A 110 -2.80 12.49 8.97
N VAL A 111 -2.22 11.47 9.61
CA VAL A 111 -1.59 11.58 10.93
C VAL A 111 -0.08 11.45 10.79
N ALA A 112 0.64 12.53 11.04
CA ALA A 112 2.11 12.61 10.99
C ALA A 112 2.72 12.78 12.38
N GLY A 113 4.01 12.48 12.52
CA GLY A 113 4.81 12.72 13.72
C GLY A 113 5.72 11.55 14.08
N THR A 114 6.77 11.81 14.86
CA THR A 114 7.79 10.82 15.23
C THR A 114 7.21 9.67 16.07
N HIS A 115 6.22 9.97 16.92
CA HIS A 115 5.59 9.01 17.82
C HIS A 115 4.07 9.05 17.74
N GLY A 116 3.44 7.91 18.02
CA GLY A 116 2.00 7.81 18.23
C GLY A 116 1.13 7.86 16.98
N LYS A 117 1.71 7.85 15.76
CA LYS A 117 0.95 7.84 14.49
C LYS A 117 -0.12 6.75 14.49
N THR A 118 0.30 5.50 14.69
CA THR A 118 -0.57 4.32 14.67
C THR A 118 -1.70 4.38 15.70
N THR A 119 -1.38 4.78 16.94
CA THR A 119 -2.39 4.91 17.99
C THR A 119 -3.41 6.01 17.66
N THR A 120 -2.94 7.18 17.24
CA THR A 120 -3.81 8.31 16.88
C THR A 120 -4.66 8.01 15.65
N SER A 121 -4.08 7.39 14.60
CA SER A 121 -4.85 6.99 13.41
C SER A 121 -5.88 5.91 13.70
N ALA A 122 -5.56 4.96 14.59
CA ALA A 122 -6.51 3.95 15.05
C ALA A 122 -7.70 4.58 15.77
N MET A 123 -7.45 5.47 16.74
CA MET A 123 -8.50 6.19 17.47
C MET A 123 -9.36 7.04 16.53
N LEU A 124 -8.73 7.79 15.62
CA LEU A 124 -9.43 8.62 14.63
C LEU A 124 -10.34 7.78 13.73
N THR A 125 -9.82 6.64 13.24
CA THR A 125 -10.60 5.71 12.40
C THR A 125 -11.77 5.13 13.18
N TRP A 126 -11.57 4.75 14.43
CA TRP A 126 -12.63 4.22 15.28
C TRP A 126 -13.72 5.26 15.56
N ILE A 127 -13.37 6.51 15.86
CA ILE A 127 -14.34 7.59 16.06
C ILE A 127 -15.22 7.76 14.81
N LEU A 128 -14.62 7.75 13.61
CA LEU A 128 -15.36 7.85 12.36
C LEU A 128 -16.26 6.63 12.12
N GLU A 129 -15.76 5.41 12.35
CA GLU A 129 -16.54 4.18 12.21
C GLU A 129 -17.73 4.14 13.18
N PHE A 130 -17.50 4.46 14.46
CA PHE A 130 -18.52 4.47 15.51
C PHE A 130 -19.68 5.43 15.19
N ASN A 131 -19.38 6.53 14.49
CA ASN A 131 -20.38 7.50 14.02
C ASN A 131 -20.99 7.13 12.65
N GLY A 132 -20.76 5.92 12.14
CA GLY A 132 -21.38 5.41 10.92
C GLY A 132 -20.79 5.97 9.62
N TYR A 133 -19.63 6.64 9.66
CA TYR A 133 -19.05 7.23 8.46
C TYR A 133 -18.35 6.24 7.53
N LYS A 134 -18.15 4.98 7.96
CA LYS A 134 -17.54 3.89 7.17
C LYS A 134 -16.23 4.30 6.48
N PRO A 135 -15.23 4.86 7.20
CA PRO A 135 -13.99 5.33 6.60
C PRO A 135 -13.20 4.20 5.90
N GLY A 136 -12.50 4.58 4.84
CA GLY A 136 -11.33 3.84 4.38
C GLY A 136 -10.14 4.17 5.27
N TYR A 137 -9.18 3.25 5.37
CA TYR A 137 -7.96 3.50 6.13
C TYR A 137 -6.79 2.64 5.66
N LEU A 138 -5.59 3.12 5.94
CA LEU A 138 -4.35 2.36 5.87
C LEU A 138 -3.48 2.75 7.07
N ILE A 139 -3.31 1.81 8.00
CA ILE A 139 -2.65 2.01 9.30
C ILE A 139 -1.49 1.00 9.41
N GLY A 140 -0.40 1.39 10.06
CA GLY A 140 0.82 0.59 10.22
C GLY A 140 0.69 -0.63 11.14
N GLY A 141 -0.51 -0.89 11.68
CA GLY A 141 -0.85 -2.05 12.48
C GLY A 141 -2.34 -2.35 12.40
N VAL A 142 -2.76 -3.50 12.93
CA VAL A 142 -4.18 -3.90 13.00
C VAL A 142 -4.79 -3.31 14.27
N PRO A 143 -5.71 -2.32 14.20
CA PRO A 143 -6.33 -1.79 15.40
C PRO A 143 -7.31 -2.80 15.99
N LEU A 144 -7.39 -2.89 17.33
CA LEU A 144 -8.19 -3.92 18.03
C LEU A 144 -9.69 -3.91 17.69
N ASN A 145 -10.23 -2.77 17.29
CA ASN A 145 -11.63 -2.63 16.89
C ASN A 145 -11.90 -3.10 15.44
N PHE A 146 -10.86 -3.51 14.71
CA PHE A 146 -10.92 -3.99 13.33
C PHE A 146 -10.16 -5.31 13.19
N THR A 147 -10.41 -6.02 12.09
CA THR A 147 -9.74 -7.29 11.78
C THR A 147 -8.56 -7.13 10.81
N VAL A 148 -8.41 -5.94 10.21
CA VAL A 148 -7.42 -5.65 9.18
C VAL A 148 -6.76 -4.29 9.41
N SER A 149 -5.55 -4.09 8.88
CA SER A 149 -4.81 -2.83 8.94
C SER A 149 -5.14 -1.87 7.79
N ALA A 150 -5.84 -2.34 6.75
CA ALA A 150 -6.23 -1.53 5.61
C ALA A 150 -7.61 -1.94 5.06
N ARG A 151 -8.41 -0.94 4.67
CA ARG A 151 -9.74 -1.12 4.09
C ARG A 151 -10.03 0.03 3.14
N LEU A 152 -10.60 -0.25 1.96
CA LEU A 152 -10.98 0.77 0.99
C LEU A 152 -12.06 1.72 1.54
N GLY A 153 -13.03 1.13 2.27
CA GLY A 153 -14.16 1.84 2.87
C GLY A 153 -15.15 2.40 1.85
N GLU A 154 -16.37 2.68 2.30
CA GLU A 154 -17.48 3.16 1.47
C GLU A 154 -17.70 4.67 1.59
N GLY A 155 -17.24 5.27 2.70
CA GLY A 155 -17.47 6.68 3.00
C GLY A 155 -16.50 7.64 2.31
N LYS A 156 -16.77 8.94 2.45
CA LYS A 156 -15.90 9.99 1.88
C LYS A 156 -14.54 10.11 2.57
N TYR A 157 -14.42 9.66 3.82
CA TYR A 157 -13.20 9.82 4.61
C TYR A 157 -12.20 8.70 4.37
N PHE A 158 -10.92 9.06 4.37
CA PHE A 158 -9.82 8.10 4.36
C PHE A 158 -8.78 8.50 5.41
N VAL A 159 -8.47 7.60 6.35
CA VAL A 159 -7.46 7.83 7.40
C VAL A 159 -6.15 7.16 7.02
N ILE A 160 -5.03 7.89 7.08
CA ILE A 160 -3.73 7.35 6.73
C ILE A 160 -2.62 7.86 7.65
N GLU A 161 -1.64 7.01 7.93
CA GLU A 161 -0.40 7.45 8.55
C GLU A 161 0.47 8.19 7.53
N ALA A 162 0.76 9.46 7.80
CA ALA A 162 1.69 10.27 7.02
C ALA A 162 3.12 10.00 7.49
N ASP A 163 3.71 9.01 6.83
CA ASP A 163 5.07 8.56 7.05
C ASP A 163 6.09 9.40 6.26
N GLU A 164 7.14 9.81 6.95
CA GLU A 164 8.26 10.64 6.51
C GLU A 164 9.30 9.90 5.64
N TYR A 165 9.30 8.56 5.62
CA TYR A 165 10.25 7.78 4.82
C TYR A 165 10.09 8.01 3.30
N ASP A 166 11.14 7.67 2.55
CA ASP A 166 11.17 7.68 1.09
C ASP A 166 9.98 6.93 0.46
N THR A 167 9.55 7.43 -0.70
CA THR A 167 8.46 6.83 -1.48
C THR A 167 8.92 5.56 -2.21
N ALA A 168 10.03 5.63 -2.94
CA ALA A 168 10.66 4.52 -3.66
C ALA A 168 12.09 4.90 -4.06
N PHE A 169 12.88 3.97 -4.61
CA PHE A 169 14.25 4.30 -5.05
C PHE A 169 14.31 5.43 -6.10
N PHE A 170 13.26 5.58 -6.91
CA PHE A 170 13.12 6.62 -7.95
C PHE A 170 12.30 7.84 -7.52
N ASP A 171 11.78 7.88 -6.29
CA ASP A 171 11.10 9.04 -5.71
C ASP A 171 11.52 9.23 -4.26
N LYS A 172 12.43 10.19 -4.04
CA LYS A 172 13.04 10.52 -2.75
C LYS A 172 12.21 11.46 -1.89
N ARG A 173 11.00 11.84 -2.35
CA ARG A 173 10.08 12.61 -1.52
C ARG A 173 9.42 11.69 -0.51
N SER A 174 9.10 12.24 0.66
CA SER A 174 8.32 11.54 1.68
C SER A 174 6.95 11.13 1.14
N LYS A 175 6.45 9.97 1.59
CA LYS A 175 5.19 9.39 1.11
C LYS A 175 4.01 10.35 1.21
N PHE A 176 3.96 11.16 2.27
CA PHE A 176 2.85 12.08 2.52
C PHE A 176 2.65 13.17 1.45
N VAL A 177 3.66 13.45 0.62
CA VAL A 177 3.53 14.38 -0.51
C VAL A 177 2.46 13.91 -1.50
N HIS A 178 2.26 12.59 -1.60
CA HIS A 178 1.26 11.97 -2.47
C HIS A 178 -0.17 12.01 -1.89
N TYR A 179 -0.33 12.22 -0.59
CA TYR A 179 -1.61 12.00 0.09
C TYR A 179 -2.56 13.21 0.03
N ARG A 180 -2.03 14.43 -0.13
CA ARG A 180 -2.79 15.68 -0.25
C ARG A 180 -3.92 15.80 0.81
N PRO A 181 -3.59 15.72 2.12
CA PRO A 181 -4.60 15.72 3.18
C PRO A 181 -5.43 17.00 3.23
N ARG A 182 -6.73 16.86 3.50
CA ARG A 182 -7.61 17.99 3.87
C ARG A 182 -7.61 18.25 5.37
N THR A 183 -7.26 17.24 6.16
CA THR A 183 -7.04 17.36 7.59
C THR A 183 -5.71 16.69 7.92
N ALA A 184 -4.76 17.47 8.43
CA ALA A 184 -3.45 16.97 8.82
C ALA A 184 -3.28 17.11 10.34
N LEU A 185 -2.95 16.02 11.01
CA LEU A 185 -2.60 15.99 12.42
C LEU A 185 -1.08 15.89 12.52
N LEU A 186 -0.45 16.89 13.14
CA LEU A 186 0.97 16.86 13.49
C LEU A 186 1.07 16.48 14.95
N ASN A 187 1.27 15.19 15.22
CA ASN A 187 1.19 14.62 16.56
C ASN A 187 2.35 15.11 17.45
N ASN A 188 3.54 15.20 16.88
CA ASN A 188 4.79 15.69 17.47
C ASN A 188 5.86 15.78 16.36
N LEU A 189 7.00 16.41 16.67
CA LEU A 189 8.20 16.43 15.83
C LEU A 189 9.40 15.99 16.66
#